data_AF-A0A7N5ZVE4-F1
#
_entry.id   AF-A0A7N5ZVE4-F1
#
_cell.length_a   1.000
_cell.length_b   1.000
_cell.length_c   1.000
_cell.angle_alpha   90.00
_cell.angle_beta   90.00
_cell.angle_gamma   90.00
#
_symmetry.space_group_name_H-M   'P 1'
#
loop_
_entity.id
_entity.type
_entity.pdbx_description
1 polymer ?
#
loop_
_entity_poly.entity_id
_entity_poly.type
_entity_poly.pdbx_seq_one_letter_code
_entity_poly.pdbx_strand_id
1 'polypeptide(L)'
;MAERRITQKVLGGDFFNKVCGHLKLLEKEYFGLEFRHHGGNYVWLELLKPLAKQIKYTNDLFFRFIVKFFPPDPGQLKRGLTRYLFALQIKQDLSNGSLTCNDNSAALLVSHILQSELGDYDEELDCQHLEMKQYVPNQEYLDHKIIKLHKKHRGTSPAHSDIQLLEVARKLDMYGIRPHPAHDGEGMRINLAVTHSGVLVFQVCS
;
A
#
# COMPACT_ATOMS: atom_id res chain seq x y z
N MET A 1 25.51 29.65 -25.37
CA MET A 1 25.25 29.81 -23.92
C MET A 1 23.76 29.69 -23.52
N ALA A 2 22.89 29.05 -24.31
CA ALA A 2 21.45 28.95 -24.03
C ALA A 2 20.98 27.55 -23.56
N GLU A 3 21.87 26.56 -23.47
CA GLU A 3 21.50 25.15 -23.25
C GLU A 3 21.30 24.77 -21.76
N ARG A 4 21.86 25.54 -20.82
CA ARG A 4 21.79 25.23 -19.38
C ARG A 4 20.54 25.75 -18.65
N ARG A 5 19.69 26.58 -19.27
CA ARG A 5 18.56 27.24 -18.56
C ARG A 5 17.21 26.53 -18.66
N ILE A 6 17.04 25.55 -19.54
CA ILE A 6 15.72 24.94 -19.81
C ILE A 6 15.47 23.66 -18.99
N THR A 7 16.50 23.01 -18.46
CA THR A 7 16.40 21.68 -17.80
C THR A 7 16.10 21.69 -16.30
N GLN A 8 15.90 22.84 -15.65
CA GLN A 8 15.75 22.93 -14.18
C GLN A 8 14.33 23.23 -13.62
N LYS A 9 13.26 23.01 -14.39
CA LYS A 9 11.89 23.39 -13.99
C LYS A 9 10.85 22.27 -13.92
N VAL A 10 11.23 20.99 -13.96
CA VAL A 10 10.23 19.92 -13.79
C VAL A 10 9.68 19.98 -12.37
N LEU A 11 8.37 20.27 -12.23
CA LEU A 11 7.71 20.23 -10.92
C LEU A 11 7.44 18.78 -10.52
N GLY A 12 7.35 18.52 -9.21
CA GLY A 12 6.94 17.21 -8.70
C GLY A 12 5.60 16.77 -9.27
N GLY A 13 4.67 17.70 -9.46
CA GLY A 13 3.36 17.47 -10.08
C GLY A 13 3.45 16.99 -11.52
N ASP A 14 4.34 17.57 -12.33
CA ASP A 14 4.51 17.16 -13.73
C ASP A 14 5.03 15.72 -13.83
N PHE A 15 5.99 15.38 -12.96
CA PHE A 15 6.53 14.02 -12.89
C PHE A 15 5.48 13.02 -12.39
N PHE A 16 4.75 13.34 -11.33
CA PHE A 16 3.64 12.53 -10.83
C PHE A 16 2.57 12.30 -11.91
N ASN A 17 2.20 13.34 -12.65
CA ASN A 17 1.24 13.24 -13.74
C ASN A 17 1.75 12.36 -14.88
N LYS A 18 3.05 12.38 -15.20
CA LYS A 18 3.65 11.46 -16.18
C LYS A 18 3.55 10.01 -15.74
N VAL A 19 3.82 9.71 -14.46
CA VAL A 19 3.67 8.35 -13.91
C VAL A 19 2.20 7.91 -13.97
N CYS A 20 1.26 8.75 -13.54
CA CYS A 20 -0.17 8.44 -13.63
C CYS A 20 -0.62 8.23 -15.08
N GLY A 21 -0.13 9.05 -16.02
CA GLY A 21 -0.40 8.92 -17.45
C GLY A 21 0.12 7.59 -18.02
N HIS A 22 1.33 7.17 -17.63
CA HIS A 22 1.90 5.88 -18.01
C HIS A 22 1.04 4.71 -17.52
N LEU A 23 0.56 4.78 -16.28
CA LEU A 23 -0.37 3.79 -15.71
C LEU A 23 -1.79 3.90 -16.27
N LYS A 24 -2.12 4.96 -17.02
CA LYS A 24 -3.49 5.31 -17.43
C LYS A 24 -4.44 5.47 -16.23
N LEU A 25 -3.91 5.97 -15.11
CA LEU A 25 -4.64 6.17 -13.87
C LEU A 25 -5.44 7.46 -13.90
N LEU A 26 -6.77 7.32 -13.77
CA LEU A 26 -7.70 8.47 -13.77
C LEU A 26 -7.92 9.04 -12.37
N GLU A 27 -8.10 8.18 -11.36
CA GLU A 27 -8.33 8.54 -9.95
C GLU A 27 -6.99 8.70 -9.21
N LYS A 28 -6.16 9.61 -9.69
CA LYS A 28 -4.79 9.82 -9.17
C LYS A 28 -4.73 10.52 -7.81
N GLU A 29 -5.82 11.15 -7.38
CA GLU A 29 -5.93 11.89 -6.13
C GLU A 29 -5.65 11.05 -4.88
N TYR A 30 -5.81 9.73 -4.97
CA TYR A 30 -5.56 8.80 -3.86
C TYR A 30 -4.09 8.43 -3.66
N PHE A 31 -3.22 8.75 -4.64
CA PHE A 31 -1.86 8.24 -4.68
C PHE A 31 -0.83 9.36 -4.53
N GLY A 32 0.40 8.95 -4.20
CA GLY A 32 1.55 9.82 -4.19
C GLY A 32 2.81 9.06 -4.58
N LEU A 33 3.89 9.83 -4.77
CA LEU A 33 5.22 9.27 -4.89
C LEU A 33 5.98 9.58 -3.60
N GLU A 34 6.68 8.60 -3.08
CA GLU A 34 7.67 8.80 -2.03
C GLU A 34 9.04 8.34 -2.51
N PHE A 35 10.09 8.90 -1.95
CA PHE A 35 11.46 8.52 -2.24
C PHE A 35 12.28 8.52 -0.97
N ARG A 36 13.38 7.74 -0.96
CA ARG A 36 14.28 7.71 0.18
C ARG A 36 15.09 9.01 0.23
N HIS A 37 14.91 9.78 1.29
CA HIS A 37 15.70 10.97 1.57
C HIS A 37 17.12 10.59 2.01
N HIS A 38 18.06 11.53 1.95
CA HIS A 38 19.46 11.29 2.36
C HIS A 38 19.59 10.87 3.84
N GLY A 39 18.62 11.25 4.68
CA GLY A 39 18.52 10.82 6.07
C GLY A 39 17.97 9.39 6.27
N GLY A 40 17.80 8.61 5.20
CA GLY A 40 17.33 7.21 5.24
C GLY A 40 15.81 7.04 5.28
N ASN A 41 15.07 8.05 5.74
CA ASN A 41 13.60 8.02 5.81
C ASN A 41 12.95 8.26 4.43
N TYR A 42 11.78 7.67 4.21
CA TYR A 42 10.96 7.98 3.05
C TYR A 42 10.20 9.29 3.27
N VAL A 43 10.17 10.12 2.23
CA VAL A 43 9.42 11.39 2.22
C VAL A 43 8.58 11.48 0.96
N TRP A 44 7.42 12.12 1.08
CA TRP A 44 6.54 12.38 -0.04
C TRP A 44 7.14 13.41 -1.00
N LEU A 45 6.99 13.17 -2.29
CA LEU A 45 7.26 14.14 -3.33
C LEU A 45 6.30 15.32 -3.22
N GLU A 46 6.84 16.52 -3.06
CA GLU A 46 6.07 17.75 -3.03
C GLU A 46 5.73 18.20 -4.46
N LEU A 47 4.43 18.21 -4.78
CA LEU A 47 3.98 18.43 -6.16
C LEU A 47 4.26 19.86 -6.66
N LEU A 48 4.26 20.85 -5.77
CA LEU A 48 4.44 22.27 -6.12
C LEU A 48 5.92 22.69 -6.16
N LYS A 49 6.85 21.84 -5.72
CA LYS A 49 8.28 22.16 -5.72
C LYS A 49 8.99 21.53 -6.93
N PRO A 50 9.98 22.22 -7.52
CA PRO A 50 10.83 21.62 -8.54
C PRO A 50 11.53 20.36 -8.03
N LEU A 51 11.61 19.31 -8.86
CA LEU A 51 12.31 18.07 -8.55
C LEU A 51 13.75 18.30 -8.09
N ALA A 52 14.46 19.18 -8.79
CA ALA A 52 15.86 19.53 -8.49
C ALA A 52 16.06 20.18 -7.10
N LYS A 53 15.00 20.71 -6.47
CA LYS A 53 15.06 21.25 -5.10
C LYS A 53 14.83 20.18 -4.03
N GLN A 54 14.22 19.06 -4.40
CA GLN A 54 13.86 17.96 -3.49
C GLN A 54 14.88 16.82 -3.54
N ILE A 55 15.44 16.57 -4.72
CA ILE A 55 16.35 15.47 -5.00
C ILE A 55 17.77 16.04 -5.08
N LYS A 56 18.58 15.76 -4.06
CA LYS A 56 19.97 16.21 -4.01
C LYS A 56 20.97 15.17 -4.56
N TYR A 57 20.63 13.89 -4.44
CA TYR A 57 21.47 12.77 -4.84
C TYR A 57 20.67 11.83 -5.74
N THR A 58 21.22 11.52 -6.91
CA THR A 58 20.53 10.71 -7.94
C THR A 58 21.06 9.28 -8.03
N ASN A 59 22.23 8.98 -7.47
CA ASN A 59 22.72 7.61 -7.38
C ASN A 59 21.76 6.84 -6.47
N ASP A 60 21.12 5.81 -7.02
CA ASP A 60 20.10 4.96 -6.39
C ASP A 60 18.77 5.66 -6.04
N LEU A 61 18.40 6.70 -6.79
CA LEU A 61 17.08 7.32 -6.64
C LEU A 61 15.97 6.41 -7.15
N PHE A 62 15.17 5.88 -6.23
CA PHE A 62 13.96 5.12 -6.52
C PHE A 62 12.72 5.82 -5.93
N PHE A 63 11.66 5.88 -6.73
CA PHE A 63 10.36 6.36 -6.27
C PHE A 63 9.41 5.18 -6.05
N ARG A 64 8.72 5.18 -4.92
CA ARG A 64 7.61 4.26 -4.66
C ARG A 64 6.31 4.97 -4.96
N PHE A 65 5.47 4.36 -5.78
CA PHE A 65 4.11 4.83 -6.05
C PHE A 65 3.17 4.15 -5.05
N ILE A 66 2.67 4.93 -4.09
CA ILE A 66 2.00 4.43 -2.88
C ILE A 66 0.63 5.11 -2.75
N VAL A 67 -0.33 4.41 -2.13
CA VAL A 67 -1.61 5.04 -1.72
C VAL A 67 -1.34 6.04 -0.60
N LYS A 68 -1.73 7.29 -0.83
CA LYS A 68 -1.56 8.40 0.11
C LYS A 68 -2.82 8.67 0.92
N PHE A 69 -3.99 8.52 0.31
CA PHE A 69 -5.27 8.80 0.95
C PHE A 69 -6.17 7.57 0.82
N PHE A 70 -6.51 6.97 1.96
CA PHE A 70 -7.39 5.82 2.03
C PHE A 70 -8.84 6.30 2.25
N PRO A 71 -9.76 6.09 1.28
CA PRO A 71 -11.16 6.41 1.50
C PRO A 71 -11.77 5.47 2.54
N PRO A 72 -12.75 5.92 3.35
CA PRO A 72 -13.44 5.06 4.31
C PRO A 72 -14.25 3.94 3.64
N ASP A 73 -14.70 4.17 2.40
CA ASP A 73 -15.50 3.25 1.62
C ASP A 73 -14.80 2.96 0.27
N PRO A 74 -14.30 1.72 0.05
CA PRO A 74 -13.74 1.30 -1.23
C PRO A 74 -14.71 1.39 -2.41
N GLY A 75 -16.03 1.42 -2.15
CA GLY A 75 -17.05 1.68 -3.16
C GLY A 75 -16.91 3.05 -3.83
N GLN A 76 -16.18 3.99 -3.23
CA GLN A 76 -15.84 5.28 -3.84
C GLN A 76 -14.84 5.15 -4.99
N LEU A 77 -14.07 4.06 -5.05
CA LEU A 77 -13.13 3.78 -6.12
C LEU A 77 -13.90 3.28 -7.35
N LYS A 78 -14.03 4.11 -8.38
CA LYS A 78 -14.89 3.81 -9.53
C LYS A 78 -14.17 2.95 -10.57
N ARG A 79 -12.86 3.09 -10.73
CA ARG A 79 -12.09 2.40 -11.77
C ARG A 79 -11.50 1.08 -11.27
N GLY A 80 -11.54 0.07 -12.14
CA GLY A 80 -10.96 -1.25 -11.85
C GLY A 80 -9.46 -1.18 -11.54
N LEU A 81 -8.70 -0.40 -12.32
CA LEU A 81 -7.27 -0.19 -12.07
C LEU A 81 -7.01 0.42 -10.68
N THR A 82 -7.82 1.38 -10.25
CA THR A 82 -7.67 2.01 -8.93
C THR A 82 -7.86 0.97 -7.83
N ARG A 83 -8.92 0.15 -7.91
CA ARG A 83 -9.16 -0.95 -6.95
C ARG A 83 -8.01 -1.96 -6.92
N TYR A 84 -7.51 -2.33 -8.09
CA TYR A 84 -6.35 -3.22 -8.20
C TYR A 84 -5.09 -2.63 -7.54
N LEU A 85 -4.77 -1.35 -7.78
CA LEU A 85 -3.61 -0.71 -7.14
C LEU A 85 -3.78 -0.60 -5.61
N PHE A 86 -5.00 -0.38 -5.13
CA PHE A 86 -5.30 -0.45 -3.70
C PHE A 86 -5.13 -1.86 -3.15
N ALA A 87 -5.57 -2.91 -3.86
CA ALA A 87 -5.37 -4.30 -3.47
C ALA A 87 -3.87 -4.65 -3.37
N LEU A 88 -3.05 -4.17 -4.31
CA LEU A 88 -1.60 -4.29 -4.25
C LEU A 88 -0.99 -3.56 -3.03
N GLN A 89 -1.51 -2.38 -2.68
CA GLN A 89 -1.08 -1.68 -1.47
C GLN A 89 -1.41 -2.49 -0.21
N ILE A 90 -2.62 -3.05 -0.10
CA ILE A 90 -3.01 -3.89 1.04
C ILE A 90 -2.11 -5.12 1.16
N LYS A 91 -1.83 -5.79 0.04
CA LYS A 91 -0.88 -6.90 -0.02
C LYS A 91 0.51 -6.49 0.48
N GLN A 92 1.01 -5.33 0.04
CA GLN A 92 2.29 -4.81 0.50
C GLN A 92 2.29 -4.53 2.01
N ASP A 93 1.23 -3.88 2.51
CA ASP A 93 1.09 -3.53 3.92
C ASP A 93 0.95 -4.77 4.83
N LEU A 94 0.32 -5.84 4.35
CA LEU A 94 0.28 -7.12 5.06
C LEU A 94 1.68 -7.74 5.15
N SER A 95 2.39 -7.80 4.01
CA SER A 95 3.71 -8.46 3.93
C SER A 95 4.77 -7.78 4.78
N ASN A 96 4.72 -6.45 4.89
CA ASN A 96 5.68 -5.66 5.66
C ASN A 96 5.23 -5.40 7.12
N GLY A 97 4.05 -5.90 7.51
CA GLY A 97 3.50 -5.75 8.86
C GLY A 97 2.90 -4.37 9.18
N SER A 98 2.72 -3.48 8.20
CA SER A 98 2.07 -2.18 8.40
C SER A 98 0.56 -2.32 8.62
N LEU A 99 -0.07 -3.33 8.02
CA LEU A 99 -1.48 -3.68 8.25
C LEU A 99 -1.55 -4.89 9.18
N THR A 100 -1.52 -4.64 10.49
CA THR A 100 -1.69 -5.70 11.48
C THR A 100 -3.16 -6.07 11.65
N CYS A 101 -3.42 -7.36 11.80
CA CYS A 101 -4.76 -7.89 12.04
C CYS A 101 -4.66 -9.28 12.70
N ASN A 102 -5.80 -9.82 13.15
CA ASN A 102 -5.84 -11.17 13.69
C ASN A 102 -5.67 -12.23 12.59
N ASP A 103 -5.26 -13.44 13.00
CA ASP A 103 -4.99 -14.58 12.10
C ASP A 103 -6.17 -14.97 11.20
N ASN A 104 -7.42 -14.79 11.65
CA ASN A 104 -8.59 -15.04 10.80
C ASN A 104 -8.64 -14.06 9.63
N SER A 105 -8.41 -12.78 9.92
CA SER A 105 -8.47 -11.70 8.93
C SER A 105 -7.28 -11.80 7.98
N ALA A 106 -6.08 -12.05 8.50
CA ALA A 106 -4.88 -12.27 7.71
C ALA A 106 -5.09 -13.41 6.71
N ALA A 107 -5.52 -14.58 7.16
CA ALA A 107 -5.75 -15.72 6.27
C ALA A 107 -6.84 -15.45 5.22
N LEU A 108 -7.90 -14.72 5.58
CA LEU A 108 -8.95 -14.33 4.64
C LEU A 108 -8.43 -13.37 3.57
N LEU A 109 -7.68 -12.35 3.94
CA LEU A 109 -7.08 -11.40 3.00
C LEU A 109 -6.15 -12.13 2.03
N VAL A 110 -5.25 -12.98 2.54
CA VAL A 110 -4.31 -13.74 1.70
C VAL A 110 -5.08 -14.67 0.76
N SER A 111 -6.16 -15.32 1.20
CA SER A 111 -6.97 -16.16 0.32
C SER A 111 -7.60 -15.40 -0.87
N HIS A 112 -7.99 -14.14 -0.68
CA HIS A 112 -8.46 -13.30 -1.79
C HIS A 112 -7.32 -12.87 -2.71
N ILE A 113 -6.12 -12.61 -2.16
CA ILE A 113 -4.93 -12.33 -2.96
C ILE A 113 -4.56 -13.53 -3.83
N LEU A 114 -4.59 -14.76 -3.28
CA LEU A 114 -4.35 -15.98 -4.06
C LEU A 114 -5.37 -16.13 -5.18
N GLN A 115 -6.67 -15.99 -4.89
CA GLN A 115 -7.71 -16.08 -5.92
C GLN A 115 -7.51 -15.03 -7.03
N SER A 116 -7.03 -13.83 -6.69
CA SER A 116 -6.77 -12.80 -7.70
C SER A 116 -5.52 -13.06 -8.54
N GLU A 117 -4.49 -13.71 -7.99
CA GLU A 117 -3.20 -13.94 -8.66
C GLU A 117 -3.15 -15.29 -9.40
N LEU A 118 -3.73 -16.34 -8.81
CA LEU A 118 -3.64 -17.72 -9.28
C LEU A 118 -4.92 -18.21 -9.96
N GLY A 119 -6.08 -17.60 -9.65
CA GLY A 119 -7.39 -18.09 -10.06
C GLY A 119 -7.95 -19.10 -9.07
N ASP A 120 -8.69 -20.09 -9.55
CA ASP A 120 -9.28 -21.12 -8.68
C ASP A 120 -8.18 -21.99 -8.05
N TYR A 121 -8.41 -22.39 -6.79
CA TYR A 121 -7.50 -23.27 -6.04
C TYR A 121 -7.02 -24.49 -6.84
N ASP A 122 -5.72 -24.70 -6.81
CA ASP A 122 -5.04 -25.91 -7.27
C ASP A 122 -4.02 -26.33 -6.20
N GLU A 123 -4.01 -27.61 -5.83
CA GLU A 123 -3.23 -28.06 -4.67
C GLU A 123 -1.73 -27.88 -4.83
N GLU A 124 -1.18 -28.22 -6.00
CA GLU A 124 0.26 -28.13 -6.25
C GLU A 124 0.69 -26.67 -6.41
N LEU A 125 -0.06 -25.88 -7.19
CA LEU A 125 0.22 -24.47 -7.44
C LEU A 125 0.17 -23.64 -6.15
N ASP A 126 -0.88 -23.82 -5.34
CA ASP A 126 -1.04 -23.07 -4.09
C ASP A 126 0.09 -23.36 -3.09
N CYS A 127 0.43 -24.63 -2.88
CA CYS A 127 1.48 -25.01 -1.94
C CYS A 127 2.82 -24.41 -2.38
N GLN A 128 3.18 -24.59 -3.66
CA GLN A 128 4.43 -24.04 -4.21
C GLN A 128 4.47 -22.51 -4.08
N HIS A 129 3.34 -21.83 -4.33
CA HIS A 129 3.28 -20.39 -4.30
C HIS A 129 3.40 -19.81 -2.88
N LEU A 130 2.77 -20.46 -1.90
CA LEU A 130 2.89 -20.08 -0.48
C LEU A 130 4.30 -20.35 0.06
N GLU A 131 5.01 -21.38 -0.42
CA GLU A 131 6.41 -21.61 -0.05
C GLU A 131 7.35 -20.52 -0.62
N MET A 132 7.09 -20.04 -1.84
CA MET A 132 7.96 -19.07 -2.51
C MET A 132 7.69 -17.62 -2.11
N LYS A 133 6.51 -17.31 -1.59
CA LYS A 133 6.07 -15.93 -1.38
C LYS A 133 5.41 -15.73 -0.03
N GLN A 134 5.97 -14.80 0.72
CA GLN A 134 5.48 -14.40 2.03
C GLN A 134 4.52 -13.20 1.92
N TYR A 135 3.28 -13.40 2.35
CA TYR A 135 2.20 -12.41 2.39
C TYR A 135 1.97 -11.83 3.77
N VAL A 136 2.33 -12.58 4.83
CA VAL A 136 2.21 -12.15 6.23
C VAL A 136 3.40 -12.70 7.04
N PRO A 137 3.81 -12.05 8.14
CA PRO A 137 4.98 -12.46 8.91
C PRO A 137 4.91 -13.90 9.47
N ASN A 138 3.72 -14.37 9.86
CA ASN A 138 3.48 -15.68 10.48
C ASN A 138 2.80 -16.69 9.53
N GLN A 139 3.06 -16.60 8.22
CA GLN A 139 2.33 -17.32 7.17
C GLN A 139 2.27 -18.84 7.36
N GLU A 140 3.38 -19.49 7.72
CA GLU A 140 3.46 -20.95 7.85
C GLU A 140 2.41 -21.53 8.83
N TYR A 141 2.06 -20.78 9.88
CA TYR A 141 1.02 -21.17 10.84
C TYR A 141 -0.40 -21.01 10.29
N LEU A 142 -0.55 -20.27 9.20
CA LEU A 142 -1.82 -19.89 8.59
C LEU A 142 -2.10 -20.63 7.28
N ASP A 143 -1.13 -21.31 6.66
CA ASP A 143 -1.27 -21.93 5.34
C ASP A 143 -2.50 -22.84 5.21
N HIS A 144 -2.71 -23.75 6.17
CA HIS A 144 -3.90 -24.63 6.15
C HIS A 144 -5.21 -23.83 6.16
N LYS A 145 -5.24 -22.68 6.84
CA LYS A 145 -6.40 -21.79 6.91
C LYS A 145 -6.57 -20.99 5.64
N ILE A 146 -5.47 -20.48 5.07
CA ILE A 146 -5.44 -19.77 3.79
C ILE A 146 -6.01 -20.68 2.70
N ILE A 147 -5.47 -21.90 2.57
CA ILE A 147 -5.91 -22.92 1.60
C ILE A 147 -7.40 -23.25 1.79
N LYS A 148 -7.84 -23.47 3.03
CA LYS A 148 -9.26 -23.75 3.33
C LYS A 148 -10.19 -22.62 2.89
N LEU A 149 -9.74 -21.37 2.97
CA LEU A 149 -10.52 -20.20 2.53
C LEU A 149 -10.45 -20.04 1.01
N HIS A 150 -9.28 -20.24 0.40
CA HIS A 150 -9.11 -20.12 -1.05
C HIS A 150 -10.01 -21.10 -1.82
N LYS A 151 -10.13 -22.35 -1.34
CA LYS A 151 -11.07 -23.36 -1.86
C LYS A 151 -12.53 -22.88 -1.96
N LYS A 152 -12.93 -21.88 -1.16
CA LYS A 152 -14.30 -21.33 -1.16
C LYS A 152 -14.53 -20.25 -2.20
N HIS A 153 -13.48 -19.71 -2.79
CA HIS A 153 -13.55 -18.58 -3.72
C HIS A 153 -13.67 -19.01 -5.19
N ARG A 154 -13.87 -20.30 -5.45
CA ARG A 154 -13.96 -20.88 -6.80
C ARG A 154 -14.94 -20.10 -7.70
N GLY A 155 -14.52 -19.80 -8.92
CA GLY A 155 -15.27 -19.03 -9.91
C GLY A 155 -15.22 -17.52 -9.68
N THR A 156 -14.50 -17.03 -8.67
CA THR A 156 -14.39 -15.59 -8.40
C THR A 156 -13.34 -14.97 -9.32
N SER A 157 -13.74 -13.97 -10.10
CA SER A 157 -12.82 -13.22 -10.96
C SER A 157 -11.82 -12.38 -10.15
N PRO A 158 -10.61 -12.10 -10.66
CA PRO A 158 -9.63 -11.24 -9.98
C PRO A 158 -10.20 -9.89 -9.54
N ALA A 159 -10.95 -9.21 -10.40
CA ALA A 159 -11.57 -7.92 -10.07
C ALA A 159 -12.57 -8.00 -8.92
N HIS A 160 -13.25 -9.13 -8.74
CA HIS A 160 -14.15 -9.34 -7.60
C HIS A 160 -13.37 -9.70 -6.34
N SER A 161 -12.30 -10.49 -6.45
CA SER A 161 -11.38 -10.78 -5.34
C SER A 161 -10.74 -9.51 -4.79
N ASP A 162 -10.31 -8.58 -5.66
CA ASP A 162 -9.82 -7.27 -5.24
C ASP A 162 -10.87 -6.48 -4.43
N ILE A 163 -12.14 -6.50 -4.88
CA ILE A 163 -13.22 -5.82 -4.15
C ILE A 163 -13.41 -6.46 -2.77
N GLN A 164 -13.46 -7.79 -2.67
CA GLN A 164 -13.62 -8.48 -1.40
C GLN A 164 -12.43 -8.25 -0.46
N LEU A 165 -11.21 -8.22 -1.00
CA LEU A 165 -10.00 -7.88 -0.25
C LEU A 165 -10.14 -6.50 0.40
N LEU A 166 -10.56 -5.50 -0.37
CA LEU A 166 -10.76 -4.13 0.14
C LEU A 166 -11.91 -4.04 1.15
N GLU A 167 -12.99 -4.79 0.96
CA GLU A 167 -14.12 -4.88 1.90
C GLU A 167 -13.75 -5.50 3.25
N VAL A 168 -12.83 -6.45 3.26
CA VAL A 168 -12.27 -7.00 4.50
C VAL A 168 -11.29 -6.01 5.11
N ALA A 169 -10.37 -5.48 4.30
CA ALA A 169 -9.30 -4.61 4.78
C ALA A 169 -9.82 -3.32 5.43
N ARG A 170 -10.86 -2.68 4.88
CA ARG A 170 -11.43 -1.43 5.42
C ARG A 170 -12.00 -1.54 6.84
N LYS A 171 -12.27 -2.77 7.30
CA LYS A 171 -12.83 -3.05 8.63
C LYS A 171 -11.74 -3.23 9.69
N LEU A 172 -10.47 -3.20 9.29
CA LEU A 172 -9.34 -3.35 10.19
C LEU A 172 -8.96 -2.00 10.80
N ASP A 173 -8.61 -2.02 12.08
CA ASP A 173 -8.21 -0.81 12.81
C ASP A 173 -6.98 -0.11 12.20
N MET A 174 -6.08 -0.91 11.61
CA MET A 174 -4.85 -0.42 10.98
C MET A 174 -4.99 -0.08 9.49
N TYR A 175 -6.21 -0.09 8.95
CA TYR A 175 -6.47 0.24 7.55
C TYR A 175 -6.06 1.68 7.21
N GLY A 176 -5.08 1.82 6.31
CA GLY A 176 -4.56 3.12 5.88
C GLY A 176 -3.81 3.89 6.96
N ILE A 177 -3.54 3.26 8.11
CA ILE A 177 -2.81 3.90 9.21
C ILE A 177 -1.31 3.89 8.89
N ARG A 178 -0.68 5.05 9.07
CA ARG A 178 0.78 5.25 8.98
C ARG A 178 1.24 5.96 10.26
N PRO A 179 1.66 5.21 11.29
CA PRO A 179 2.05 5.77 12.57
C PRO A 179 3.41 6.51 12.47
N HIS A 180 3.48 7.65 13.13
CA HIS A 180 4.68 8.46 13.29
C HIS A 180 5.06 8.50 14.77
N PRO A 181 6.25 7.99 15.16
CA PRO A 181 6.70 8.01 16.54
C PRO A 181 6.80 9.44 17.08
N ALA A 182 6.30 9.64 18.29
CA ALA A 182 6.32 10.90 19.00
C ALA A 182 6.42 10.67 20.52
N HIS A 183 6.54 11.76 21.28
CA HIS A 183 6.44 11.76 22.73
C HIS A 183 5.36 12.75 23.15
N ASP A 184 4.61 12.42 24.19
CA ASP A 184 3.65 13.36 24.80
C ASP A 184 4.36 14.33 25.78
N GLY A 185 3.56 15.15 26.46
CA GLY A 185 4.07 16.12 27.43
C GLY A 185 4.73 15.51 28.67
N GLU A 186 4.49 14.23 28.95
CA GLU A 186 5.07 13.48 30.07
C GLU A 186 6.26 12.62 29.63
N GLY A 187 6.64 12.68 28.34
CA GLY A 187 7.74 11.90 27.77
C GLY A 187 7.37 10.46 27.42
N MET A 188 6.09 10.10 27.46
CA MET A 188 5.61 8.78 27.07
C MET A 188 5.73 8.58 25.56
N ARG A 189 6.21 7.41 25.15
CA ARG A 189 6.30 7.03 23.73
C ARG A 189 4.91 6.76 23.16
N ILE A 190 4.54 7.53 22.16
CA ILE A 190 3.27 7.41 21.44
C ILE A 190 3.54 7.33 19.92
N ASN A 191 2.52 6.95 19.16
CA ASN A 191 2.50 7.13 17.72
C ASN A 191 1.32 8.01 17.32
N LEU A 192 1.55 8.95 16.40
CA LEU A 192 0.52 9.78 15.80
C LEU A 192 0.20 9.27 14.40
N ALA A 193 -1.07 9.22 14.01
CA ALA A 193 -1.45 8.99 12.62
C ALA A 193 -2.57 9.94 12.20
N VAL A 194 -2.78 10.08 10.89
CA VAL A 194 -3.87 10.88 10.33
C VAL A 194 -4.74 10.00 9.47
N THR A 195 -6.06 10.13 9.62
CA THR A 195 -7.07 9.43 8.84
C THR A 195 -8.09 10.43 8.27
N HIS A 196 -9.03 9.93 7.48
CA HIS A 196 -10.17 10.72 7.01
C HIS A 196 -11.04 11.28 8.16
N SER A 197 -10.99 10.68 9.35
CA SER A 197 -11.75 11.10 10.53
C SER A 197 -10.98 12.04 11.48
N GLY A 198 -9.68 12.25 11.25
CA GLY A 198 -8.85 13.14 12.08
C GLY A 198 -7.51 12.53 12.50
N VAL A 199 -6.93 13.09 13.56
CA VAL A 199 -5.65 12.64 14.14
C VAL A 199 -5.91 11.53 15.16
N LEU A 200 -5.15 10.44 15.08
CA LEU A 200 -5.16 9.33 16.02
C LEU A 200 -3.88 9.32 16.85
N VAL A 201 -4.00 8.90 18.10
CA VAL A 201 -2.89 8.69 19.03
C VAL A 201 -2.90 7.23 19.47
N PHE A 202 -1.80 6.53 19.26
CA PHE A 202 -1.61 5.14 19.70
C PHE A 202 -0.54 5.10 20.79
N GLN A 203 -0.83 4.40 21.87
CA GLN A 203 0.17 4.14 22.90
C GLN A 203 1.05 2.96 22.47
N VAL A 204 2.37 3.08 22.59
CA VAL A 204 3.26 1.94 22.41
C VAL A 204 3.22 1.11 23.68
N CYS A 205 2.56 -0.05 23.67
CA CYS A 205 2.65 -1.00 24.77
C CYS A 205 4.04 -1.65 24.75
N SER A 206 4.78 -1.46 25.84
CA SER A 206 6.07 -2.10 26.14
C SER A 206 5.89 -3.55 26.54
#